data_AF-A0A9X0J6X9-F1
#
_entry.id   AF-A0A9X0J6X9-F1
#
_cell.length_a   1.000
_cell.length_b   1.000
_cell.length_c   1.000
_cell.angle_alpha   90.00
_cell.angle_beta   90.00
_cell.angle_gamma   90.00
#
_symmetry.space_group_name_H-M   'P 1'
#
loop_
_entity.id
_entity.type
_entity.pdbx_description
1 polymer ?
#
loop_
_entity_poly.entity_id
_entity_poly.type
_entity_poly.pdbx_seq_one_letter_code
_entity_poly.pdbx_strand_id
1 'polypeptide(L)'
;MKTCPNCGAKMEPEVNFCTSCGTDIRNVPLDNIQNASTESLNNSGVEEPSVSEIPPADRRAYRAAQSSEQQTGQTFEKISEAVKNFDKESLGKWFITSWKTPSAEQQGEKWYGIAVLLLEMILFAWSMSAGIKKIVYSSIPMNLPNFAQEKINSFIHGLGFDIFFLVLIMGAGVIAGSYIAHNFVYSESVDIFNYINKIVQLSNINVFVVAILAFLCFTSLKTATMPIVLLMILSSILYVIAAAFTIREDYAGNKDYFYGVILYLIIVAVFIAIAYMIFKGQLISQVQQAFNVDISKYFNFGVTNQQI
;
A
#
# COMPACT_ATOMS: atom_id res chain seq x y z
N MET A 1 45.96 -14.31 5.74
CA MET A 1 44.89 -13.84 6.66
C MET A 1 43.55 -14.23 6.05
N LYS A 2 42.48 -14.33 6.85
CA LYS A 2 41.10 -14.48 6.37
C LYS A 2 40.40 -13.13 6.43
N THR A 3 39.61 -12.78 5.43
CA THR A 3 38.79 -11.56 5.44
C THR A 3 37.33 -11.94 5.67
N CYS A 4 36.71 -11.43 6.73
CA CYS A 4 35.32 -11.75 7.07
C CYS A 4 34.36 -11.22 5.98
N PRO A 5 33.54 -12.07 5.35
CA PRO A 5 32.63 -11.63 4.29
C PRO A 5 31.45 -10.77 4.81
N ASN A 6 31.17 -10.82 6.11
CA ASN A 6 30.04 -10.10 6.71
C ASN A 6 30.40 -8.68 7.18
N CYS A 7 31.61 -8.46 7.70
CA CYS A 7 32.01 -7.16 8.25
C CYS A 7 33.36 -6.62 7.73
N GLY A 8 34.06 -7.38 6.87
CA GLY A 8 35.35 -6.97 6.30
C GLY A 8 36.54 -7.04 7.25
N ALA A 9 36.36 -7.47 8.50
CA ALA A 9 37.45 -7.58 9.47
C ALA A 9 38.47 -8.67 9.05
N LYS A 10 39.77 -8.37 9.22
CA LYS A 10 40.87 -9.31 8.93
C LYS A 10 41.18 -10.16 10.15
N MET A 11 41.31 -11.45 9.91
CA MET A 11 41.40 -12.49 10.92
C MET A 11 42.59 -13.40 10.65
N GLU A 12 43.15 -13.96 11.73
CA GLU A 12 44.22 -14.95 11.62
C GLU A 12 43.73 -16.25 10.96
N PRO A 13 44.60 -17.05 10.32
CA PRO A 13 44.19 -18.24 9.57
C PRO A 13 43.45 -19.29 10.42
N GLU A 14 43.78 -19.35 11.71
CA GLU A 14 43.38 -20.42 12.63
C GLU A 14 42.04 -20.15 13.33
N VAL A 15 41.49 -18.94 13.20
CA VAL A 15 40.21 -18.62 13.82
C VAL A 15 39.03 -19.17 12.99
N ASN A 16 38.10 -19.80 13.71
CA ASN A 16 36.90 -20.40 13.13
C ASN A 16 35.74 -19.40 13.03
N PHE A 17 35.71 -18.39 13.91
CA PHE A 17 34.68 -17.35 13.95
C PHE A 17 35.32 -15.97 13.99
N CYS A 18 34.67 -15.00 13.33
CA CYS A 18 35.04 -13.60 13.36
C CYS A 18 34.86 -13.04 14.77
N THR A 19 35.93 -12.55 15.40
CA THR A 19 35.87 -11.96 16.74
C THR A 19 35.16 -10.60 16.78
N SER A 20 34.92 -9.98 15.62
CA SER A 20 34.22 -8.68 15.52
C SER A 20 32.70 -8.80 15.36
N CYS A 21 32.20 -9.85 14.68
CA CYS A 21 30.76 -9.96 14.38
C CYS A 21 30.18 -11.38 14.57
N GLY A 22 30.97 -12.35 15.02
CA GLY A 22 30.50 -13.72 15.30
C GLY A 22 30.27 -14.62 14.07
N THR A 23 30.52 -14.13 12.86
CA THR A 23 30.34 -14.90 11.61
C THR A 23 31.33 -16.06 11.52
N ASP A 24 30.85 -17.24 11.11
CA ASP A 24 31.69 -18.42 10.83
C ASP A 24 32.56 -18.20 9.60
N ILE A 25 33.88 -18.38 9.76
CA ILE A 25 34.90 -18.15 8.74
C ILE A 25 35.80 -19.37 8.52
N ARG A 26 35.32 -20.56 8.87
CA ARG A 26 36.07 -21.82 8.64
C ARG A 26 36.38 -22.04 7.16
N ASN A 27 35.46 -21.68 6.28
CA ASN A 27 35.54 -21.93 4.83
C ASN A 27 35.96 -20.70 4.01
N VAL A 28 36.46 -19.64 4.67
CA VAL A 28 36.94 -18.45 3.98
C VAL A 28 38.34 -18.70 3.42
N PRO A 29 38.57 -18.49 2.11
CA PRO A 29 39.89 -18.64 1.49
C PRO A 29 40.94 -17.76 2.16
N LEU A 30 42.16 -18.27 2.27
CA LEU A 30 43.29 -17.47 2.76
C LEU A 30 43.77 -16.56 1.64
N ASP A 31 43.85 -15.27 1.92
CA ASP A 31 44.42 -14.30 0.99
C ASP A 31 45.92 -14.57 0.86
N ASN A 32 46.33 -15.19 -0.26
CA ASN A 32 47.73 -15.32 -0.68
C ASN A 32 48.00 -14.29 -1.79
N ILE A 33 48.93 -13.38 -1.55
CA ILE A 33 49.37 -12.39 -2.53
C ILE A 33 50.52 -12.99 -3.36
N GLN A 34 50.31 -13.20 -4.67
CA GLN A 34 51.36 -13.10 -5.69
C GLN A 34 50.76 -12.97 -7.11
N ASN A 35 51.43 -12.14 -7.91
CA ASN A 35 51.02 -11.60 -9.21
C ASN A 35 51.16 -12.57 -10.40
N ALA A 36 50.43 -12.23 -11.46
CA ALA A 36 50.74 -12.34 -12.91
C ALA A 36 50.21 -13.52 -13.75
N SER A 37 49.81 -13.12 -14.97
CA SER A 37 49.63 -13.85 -16.24
C SER A 37 48.31 -14.59 -16.51
N THR A 38 47.48 -13.90 -17.29
CA THR A 38 46.76 -14.35 -18.50
C THR A 38 47.04 -15.78 -18.97
N GLU A 39 46.00 -16.61 -19.02
CA GLU A 39 45.74 -17.47 -20.17
C GLU A 39 44.25 -17.85 -20.23
N SER A 40 43.68 -17.61 -21.41
CA SER A 40 42.30 -17.79 -21.83
C SER A 40 41.90 -19.26 -21.94
N LEU A 41 40.61 -19.57 -21.76
CA LEU A 41 39.86 -20.49 -22.63
C LEU A 41 38.35 -20.16 -22.59
N ASN A 42 37.82 -19.91 -23.79
CA ASN A 42 36.42 -19.73 -24.21
C ASN A 42 35.47 -20.82 -23.66
N ASN A 43 34.14 -20.70 -23.63
CA ASN A 43 33.24 -20.15 -24.65
C ASN A 43 31.80 -20.06 -24.10
N SER A 44 31.05 -19.03 -24.50
CA SER A 44 29.67 -19.15 -25.02
C SER A 44 29.19 -17.77 -25.46
N GLY A 45 29.18 -17.57 -26.78
CA GLY A 45 28.88 -16.31 -27.42
C GLY A 45 27.39 -15.97 -27.44
N VAL A 46 27.14 -14.66 -27.33
CA VAL A 46 26.13 -13.94 -28.10
C VAL A 46 26.84 -12.67 -28.56
N GLU A 47 27.08 -12.55 -29.87
CA GLU A 47 27.69 -11.35 -30.46
C GLU A 47 26.69 -10.19 -30.41
N GLU A 48 27.08 -9.13 -29.70
CA GLU A 48 26.40 -7.84 -29.67
C GLU A 48 26.82 -7.05 -30.94
N PRO A 49 25.89 -6.51 -31.73
CA PRO A 49 26.25 -5.80 -32.95
C PRO A 49 26.97 -4.49 -32.60
N SER A 50 28.15 -4.29 -33.20
CA SER A 50 28.93 -3.07 -33.05
C SER A 50 28.15 -1.84 -33.51
N VAL A 51 28.15 -0.79 -32.68
CA VAL A 51 27.45 0.50 -32.86
C VAL A 51 27.85 1.27 -34.15
N SER A 52 28.81 0.75 -34.92
CA SER A 52 29.27 1.32 -36.19
C SER A 52 28.33 1.10 -37.39
N GLU A 53 27.38 0.16 -37.33
CA GLU A 53 26.52 -0.17 -38.49
C GLU A 53 25.08 0.39 -38.44
N ILE A 54 24.70 1.12 -37.39
CA ILE A 54 23.34 1.66 -37.27
C ILE A 54 23.21 2.98 -38.08
N PRO A 55 22.27 3.08 -39.04
CA PRO A 55 21.98 4.32 -39.76
C PRO A 55 21.72 5.48 -38.79
N PRO A 56 22.16 6.72 -39.08
CA PRO A 56 22.07 7.86 -38.16
C PRO A 56 20.64 8.15 -37.65
N ALA A 57 19.62 7.77 -38.41
CA ALA A 57 18.21 7.99 -38.08
C ALA A 57 17.71 7.17 -36.87
N ASP A 58 18.22 5.95 -36.67
CA ASP A 58 17.68 5.01 -35.66
C ASP A 58 18.47 5.01 -34.34
N ARG A 59 19.61 5.70 -34.31
CA ARG A 59 20.50 5.77 -33.13
C ARG A 59 19.86 6.43 -31.91
N ARG A 60 18.87 7.30 -32.12
CA ARG A 60 18.12 7.97 -31.04
C ARG A 60 17.09 7.05 -30.39
N ALA A 61 16.39 6.24 -31.18
CA ALA A 61 15.43 5.26 -30.68
C ALA A 61 16.12 4.15 -29.88
N TYR A 62 17.29 3.68 -30.35
CA TYR A 62 18.08 2.67 -29.65
C TYR A 62 18.64 3.16 -28.30
N ARG A 63 19.16 4.40 -28.24
CA ARG A 63 19.59 5.01 -26.97
C ARG A 63 18.45 5.26 -26.00
N ALA A 64 17.28 5.67 -26.51
CA ALA A 64 16.09 5.85 -25.69
C ALA A 64 15.63 4.52 -25.06
N ALA A 65 15.61 3.44 -25.85
CA ALA A 65 15.28 2.09 -25.38
C ALA A 65 16.26 1.57 -24.31
N GLN A 66 17.57 1.71 -24.52
CA GLN A 66 18.59 1.34 -23.53
C GLN A 66 18.48 2.15 -22.23
N SER A 67 18.19 3.46 -22.32
CA SER A 67 18.02 4.30 -21.13
C SER A 67 16.77 3.92 -20.32
N SER A 68 15.69 3.49 -20.98
CA SER A 68 14.48 2.99 -20.30
C SER A 68 14.68 1.62 -19.64
N GLU A 69 15.46 0.72 -20.24
CA GLU A 69 15.79 -0.59 -19.64
C GLU A 69 16.75 -0.44 -18.45
N GLN A 70 17.75 0.44 -18.54
CA GLN A 70 18.65 0.73 -17.41
C GLN A 70 17.95 1.43 -16.24
N GLN A 71 17.04 2.37 -16.50
CA GLN A 71 16.25 2.99 -15.42
C GLN A 71 15.33 2.00 -14.72
N THR A 72 14.74 1.07 -15.47
CA THR A 72 13.85 0.05 -14.91
C THR A 72 14.64 -0.98 -14.09
N GLY A 73 15.79 -1.42 -14.59
CA GLY A 73 16.70 -2.33 -13.88
C GLY A 73 17.25 -1.75 -12.58
N GLN A 74 17.74 -0.50 -12.61
CA GLN A 74 18.24 0.18 -11.40
C GLN A 74 17.16 0.44 -10.35
N THR A 75 15.91 0.66 -10.79
CA THR A 75 14.79 0.82 -9.87
C THR A 75 14.43 -0.50 -9.19
N PHE A 76 14.41 -1.60 -9.94
CA PHE A 76 14.20 -2.94 -9.39
C PHE A 76 15.32 -3.39 -8.46
N GLU A 77 16.57 -3.03 -8.77
CA GLU A 77 17.73 -3.37 -7.94
C GLU A 77 17.70 -2.62 -6.61
N LYS A 78 17.35 -1.31 -6.61
CA LYS A 78 17.13 -0.54 -5.38
C LYS A 78 15.96 -1.06 -4.55
N ILE A 79 14.86 -1.47 -5.19
CA ILE A 79 13.73 -2.10 -4.49
C ILE A 79 14.17 -3.45 -3.90
N SER A 80 14.93 -4.26 -4.64
CA SER A 80 15.46 -5.54 -4.17
C SER A 80 16.40 -5.38 -2.98
N GLU A 81 17.27 -4.38 -2.99
CA GLU A 81 18.20 -4.09 -1.90
C GLU A 81 17.48 -3.55 -0.66
N ALA A 82 16.49 -2.67 -0.84
CA ALA A 82 15.60 -2.22 0.24
C ALA A 82 14.78 -3.36 0.86
N VAL A 83 14.36 -4.35 0.04
CA VAL A 83 13.67 -5.57 0.51
C VAL A 83 14.64 -6.55 1.18
N LYS A 84 15.92 -6.61 0.78
CA LYS A 84 16.95 -7.42 1.44
C LYS A 84 17.35 -6.87 2.81
N ASN A 85 17.37 -5.54 2.96
CA ASN A 85 17.59 -4.85 4.22
C ASN A 85 16.29 -4.64 5.02
N PHE A 86 15.20 -5.31 4.63
CA PHE A 86 13.94 -5.32 5.35
C PHE A 86 14.13 -5.99 6.72
N ASP A 87 14.48 -5.19 7.71
CA ASP A 87 14.48 -5.63 9.10
C ASP A 87 13.02 -5.77 9.56
N LYS A 88 12.46 -6.98 9.38
CA LYS A 88 11.15 -7.39 9.90
C LYS A 88 10.95 -6.99 11.36
N GLU A 89 12.02 -6.99 12.15
CA GLU A 89 11.93 -6.62 13.55
C GLU A 89 11.64 -5.13 13.73
N SER A 90 12.18 -4.26 12.88
CA SER A 90 12.00 -2.82 12.99
C SER A 90 10.58 -2.36 12.61
N LEU A 91 10.01 -2.86 11.50
CA LEU A 91 8.60 -2.61 11.15
C LEU A 91 7.66 -3.18 12.22
N GLY A 92 7.94 -4.39 12.69
CA GLY A 92 7.18 -5.03 13.77
C GLY A 92 7.24 -4.23 15.07
N LYS A 93 8.43 -3.75 15.48
CA LYS A 93 8.61 -2.90 16.65
C LYS A 93 7.88 -1.56 16.50
N TRP A 94 7.95 -0.92 15.34
CA TRP A 94 7.22 0.32 15.04
C TRP A 94 5.70 0.12 15.11
N PHE A 95 5.20 -0.94 14.50
CA PHE A 95 3.78 -1.30 14.56
C PHE A 95 3.35 -1.59 15.99
N ILE A 96 4.15 -2.38 16.73
CA ILE A 96 3.86 -2.76 18.11
C ILE A 96 3.93 -1.57 19.08
N THR A 97 4.76 -0.58 18.79
CA THR A 97 4.85 0.62 19.61
C THR A 97 3.68 1.55 19.32
N SER A 98 3.26 1.64 18.05
CA SER A 98 2.12 2.46 17.61
C SER A 98 0.80 2.12 18.30
N TRP A 99 0.49 0.84 18.56
CA TRP A 99 -0.76 0.50 19.30
C TRP A 99 -0.63 0.57 20.82
N LYS A 100 0.59 0.45 21.38
CA LYS A 100 0.82 0.57 22.83
C LYS A 100 0.87 2.04 23.27
N THR A 101 1.54 2.87 22.47
CA THR A 101 1.80 4.28 22.74
C THR A 101 1.66 5.07 21.43
N PRO A 102 0.43 5.27 20.92
CA PRO A 102 0.16 5.84 19.60
C PRO A 102 0.71 7.25 19.42
N SER A 103 0.77 8.06 20.48
CA SER A 103 1.30 9.43 20.41
C SER A 103 2.82 9.54 20.66
N ALA A 104 3.54 8.43 20.86
CA ALA A 104 4.97 8.48 21.12
C ALA A 104 5.76 8.90 19.87
N GLU A 105 6.83 9.66 20.02
CA GLU A 105 7.74 9.89 18.89
C GLU A 105 8.44 8.58 18.51
N GLN A 106 8.37 8.22 17.24
CA GLN A 106 8.99 7.00 16.72
C GLN A 106 9.79 7.32 15.46
N GLN A 107 10.98 6.73 15.38
CA GLN A 107 11.73 6.67 14.12
C GLN A 107 11.32 5.41 13.36
N GLY A 108 10.92 5.58 12.12
CA GLY A 108 10.54 4.49 11.21
C GLY A 108 10.89 4.87 9.78
N GLU A 109 11.06 3.87 8.92
CA GLU A 109 11.33 4.12 7.50
C GLU A 109 10.14 4.81 6.83
N LYS A 110 10.43 5.58 5.77
CA LYS A 110 9.44 6.40 5.04
C LYS A 110 8.24 5.62 4.48
N TRP A 111 8.36 4.31 4.31
CA TRP A 111 7.33 3.46 3.70
C TRP A 111 6.47 2.69 4.72
N TYR A 112 6.80 2.71 6.02
CA TYR A 112 6.12 1.88 7.02
C TYR A 112 4.61 2.13 7.07
N GLY A 113 4.20 3.40 7.17
CA GLY A 113 2.80 3.79 7.18
C GLY A 113 2.08 3.37 5.91
N ILE A 114 2.71 3.57 4.73
CA ILE A 114 2.13 3.19 3.44
C ILE A 114 1.91 1.67 3.37
N ALA A 115 2.89 0.87 3.78
CA ALA A 115 2.77 -0.59 3.73
C ALA A 115 1.68 -1.11 4.67
N VAL A 116 1.61 -0.61 5.91
CA VAL A 116 0.57 -1.03 6.86
C VAL A 116 -0.81 -0.60 6.37
N LEU A 117 -0.95 0.64 5.89
CA LEU A 117 -2.21 1.15 5.37
C LEU A 117 -2.69 0.36 4.14
N LEU A 118 -1.80 0.04 3.19
CA LEU A 118 -2.15 -0.77 2.01
C LEU A 118 -2.55 -2.20 2.40
N LEU A 119 -1.84 -2.81 3.34
CA LEU A 119 -2.19 -4.15 3.84
C LEU A 119 -3.58 -4.15 4.48
N GLU A 120 -3.88 -3.12 5.28
CA GLU A 120 -5.18 -2.92 5.90
C GLU A 120 -6.29 -2.74 4.83
N MET A 121 -6.05 -1.91 3.80
CA MET A 121 -6.98 -1.70 2.70
C MET A 121 -7.27 -2.97 1.91
N ILE A 122 -6.24 -3.78 1.64
CA ILE A 122 -6.39 -5.07 0.94
C ILE A 122 -7.25 -6.02 1.79
N LEU A 123 -6.94 -6.14 3.08
CA LEU A 123 -7.71 -6.99 4.00
C LEU A 123 -9.17 -6.53 4.12
N PHE A 124 -9.40 -5.22 4.19
CA PHE A 124 -10.74 -4.63 4.22
C PHE A 124 -11.51 -4.95 2.94
N ALA A 125 -10.96 -4.68 1.76
CA ALA A 125 -11.65 -4.93 0.49
C ALA A 125 -11.94 -6.42 0.26
N TRP A 126 -10.98 -7.29 0.59
CA TRP A 126 -11.15 -8.73 0.46
C TRP A 126 -12.22 -9.28 1.39
N SER A 127 -12.21 -8.84 2.66
CA SER A 127 -13.22 -9.24 3.63
C SER A 127 -14.62 -8.71 3.27
N MET A 128 -14.73 -7.47 2.80
CA MET A 128 -15.99 -6.92 2.32
C MET A 128 -16.54 -7.72 1.15
N SER A 129 -15.69 -8.16 0.21
CA SER A 129 -16.11 -9.02 -0.90
C SER A 129 -16.71 -10.34 -0.40
N ALA A 130 -16.12 -10.96 0.62
CA ALA A 130 -16.66 -12.16 1.26
C ALA A 130 -18.00 -11.88 1.98
N GLY A 131 -18.11 -10.76 2.69
CA GLY A 131 -19.34 -10.35 3.35
C GLY A 131 -20.49 -10.10 2.37
N ILE A 132 -20.21 -9.41 1.25
CA ILE A 132 -21.20 -9.16 0.19
C ILE A 132 -21.62 -10.48 -0.47
N LYS A 133 -20.67 -11.39 -0.72
CA LYS A 133 -20.97 -12.74 -1.23
C LYS A 133 -21.97 -13.45 -0.36
N LYS A 134 -21.73 -13.46 0.95
CA LYS A 134 -22.63 -14.07 1.91
C LYS A 134 -24.04 -13.45 1.85
N ILE A 135 -24.14 -12.12 1.79
CA ILE A 135 -25.45 -11.43 1.70
C ILE A 135 -26.17 -11.84 0.41
N VAL A 136 -25.50 -11.74 -0.74
CA VAL A 136 -26.08 -12.09 -2.05
C VAL A 136 -26.59 -13.52 -2.08
N TYR A 137 -25.76 -14.50 -1.69
CA TYR A 137 -26.17 -15.91 -1.67
C TYR A 137 -27.23 -16.22 -0.61
N SER A 138 -27.34 -15.43 0.47
CA SER A 138 -28.43 -15.59 1.45
C SER A 138 -29.78 -15.07 0.96
N SER A 139 -29.77 -14.15 -0.01
CA SER A 139 -30.98 -13.54 -0.59
C SER A 139 -31.52 -14.28 -1.82
N ILE A 140 -30.82 -15.30 -2.29
CA ILE A 140 -31.13 -16.04 -3.51
C ILE A 140 -31.41 -17.53 -3.18
N PRO A 141 -32.38 -18.20 -3.81
CA PRO A 141 -32.67 -19.62 -3.56
C PRO A 141 -31.48 -20.57 -3.82
N MET A 142 -31.44 -21.66 -3.05
CA MET A 142 -30.28 -22.56 -2.88
C MET A 142 -29.82 -23.34 -4.14
N ASN A 143 -30.62 -23.36 -5.21
CA ASN A 143 -30.36 -24.13 -6.42
C ASN A 143 -30.11 -23.23 -7.63
N LEU A 144 -29.03 -22.44 -7.58
CA LEU A 144 -28.63 -21.64 -8.73
C LEU A 144 -27.93 -22.49 -9.79
N PRO A 145 -28.32 -22.39 -11.07
CA PRO A 145 -27.55 -22.95 -12.18
C PRO A 145 -26.09 -22.45 -12.13
N ASN A 146 -25.13 -23.29 -12.53
CA ASN A 146 -23.69 -22.96 -12.49
C ASN A 146 -23.38 -21.62 -13.15
N PHE A 147 -24.00 -21.34 -14.31
CA PHE A 147 -23.86 -20.08 -15.03
C PHE A 147 -24.24 -18.84 -14.19
N ALA A 148 -25.29 -18.94 -13.36
CA ALA A 148 -25.69 -17.83 -12.49
C ALA A 148 -24.71 -17.65 -11.33
N GLN A 149 -24.14 -18.74 -10.80
CA GLN A 149 -23.10 -18.68 -9.77
C GLN A 149 -21.82 -18.05 -10.31
N GLU A 150 -21.41 -18.38 -11.54
CA GLU A 150 -20.26 -17.79 -12.22
C GLU A 150 -20.45 -16.27 -12.41
N LYS A 151 -21.62 -15.83 -12.88
CA LYS A 151 -21.95 -14.40 -12.99
C LYS A 151 -21.85 -13.67 -11.65
N ILE A 152 -22.40 -14.25 -10.57
CA ILE A 152 -22.32 -13.65 -9.23
C ILE A 152 -20.87 -13.58 -8.74
N ASN A 153 -20.10 -14.66 -8.88
CA ASN A 153 -18.71 -14.68 -8.46
C ASN A 153 -17.86 -13.66 -9.24
N SER A 154 -18.07 -13.54 -10.55
CA SER A 154 -17.41 -12.54 -11.39
C SER A 154 -17.77 -11.11 -10.98
N PHE A 155 -19.06 -10.84 -10.75
CA PHE A 155 -19.54 -9.56 -10.23
C PHE A 155 -18.89 -9.20 -8.89
N ILE A 156 -18.86 -10.12 -7.93
CA ILE A 156 -18.29 -9.88 -6.59
C ILE A 156 -16.77 -9.67 -6.66
N HIS A 157 -16.08 -10.40 -7.53
CA HIS A 157 -14.66 -10.18 -7.75
C HIS A 157 -14.41 -8.76 -8.29
N GLY A 158 -15.17 -8.32 -9.30
CA GLY A 158 -15.10 -6.94 -9.82
C GLY A 158 -15.40 -5.89 -8.75
N LEU A 159 -16.47 -6.09 -7.99
CA LEU A 159 -16.86 -5.21 -6.89
C LEU A 159 -15.78 -5.12 -5.80
N GLY A 160 -15.06 -6.22 -5.53
CA GLY A 160 -13.94 -6.23 -4.59
C GLY A 160 -12.80 -5.29 -5.01
N PHE A 161 -12.48 -5.25 -6.30
CA PHE A 161 -11.53 -4.29 -6.85
C PHE A 161 -12.04 -2.86 -6.71
N ASP A 162 -13.31 -2.60 -7.01
CA ASP A 162 -13.90 -1.26 -6.86
C ASP A 162 -13.86 -0.78 -5.41
N ILE A 163 -14.16 -1.66 -4.45
CA ILE A 163 -14.09 -1.34 -3.02
C ILE A 163 -12.64 -1.01 -2.62
N PHE A 164 -11.65 -1.76 -3.12
CA PHE A 164 -10.25 -1.44 -2.86
C PHE A 164 -9.89 -0.03 -3.37
N PHE A 165 -10.23 0.31 -4.61
CA PHE A 165 -9.97 1.64 -5.16
C PHE A 165 -10.77 2.75 -4.48
N LEU A 166 -12.02 2.47 -4.07
CA LEU A 166 -12.84 3.39 -3.29
C LEU A 166 -12.14 3.76 -1.98
N VAL A 167 -11.70 2.76 -1.21
CA VAL A 167 -11.00 2.98 0.07
C VAL A 167 -9.63 3.62 -0.16
N LEU A 168 -8.93 3.30 -1.25
CA LEU A 168 -7.65 3.92 -1.61
C LEU A 168 -7.81 5.43 -1.91
N ILE A 169 -8.81 5.81 -2.69
CA ILE A 169 -9.11 7.23 -3.00
C ILE A 169 -9.51 7.97 -1.73
N MET A 170 -10.38 7.37 -0.91
CA MET A 170 -10.79 7.92 0.38
C MET A 170 -9.60 8.09 1.33
N GLY A 171 -8.74 7.08 1.41
CA GLY A 171 -7.53 7.07 2.22
C GLY A 171 -6.56 8.19 1.82
N ALA A 172 -6.35 8.35 0.53
CA ALA A 172 -5.56 9.44 -0.04
C ALA A 172 -6.20 10.81 0.23
N GLY A 173 -7.52 10.93 0.15
CA GLY A 173 -8.25 12.16 0.46
C GLY A 173 -8.09 12.63 1.90
N VAL A 174 -8.12 11.68 2.85
CA VAL A 174 -7.85 11.97 4.27
C VAL A 174 -6.42 12.45 4.48
N ILE A 175 -5.43 11.77 3.90
CA ILE A 175 -4.01 12.17 4.00
C ILE A 175 -3.82 13.56 3.38
N ALA A 176 -4.31 13.77 2.16
CA ALA A 176 -4.17 15.03 1.44
C ALA A 176 -4.86 16.18 2.18
N GLY A 177 -6.10 15.97 2.66
CA GLY A 177 -6.84 16.96 3.41
C GLY A 177 -6.11 17.36 4.69
N SER A 178 -5.61 16.39 5.44
CA SER A 178 -4.86 16.65 6.68
C SER A 178 -3.54 17.38 6.40
N TYR A 179 -2.80 16.97 5.37
CA TYR A 179 -1.55 17.61 4.98
C TYR A 179 -1.74 19.06 4.52
N ILE A 180 -2.76 19.31 3.69
CA ILE A 180 -3.11 20.67 3.24
C ILE A 180 -3.54 21.53 4.43
N ALA A 181 -4.34 20.98 5.34
CA ALA A 181 -4.78 21.68 6.54
C ALA A 181 -3.61 22.05 7.47
N HIS A 182 -2.67 21.12 7.68
CA HIS A 182 -1.44 21.40 8.43
C HIS A 182 -0.66 22.56 7.80
N ASN A 183 -0.38 22.49 6.50
CA ASN A 183 0.36 23.54 5.81
C ASN A 183 -0.39 24.89 5.81
N PHE A 184 -1.73 24.87 5.78
CA PHE A 184 -2.55 26.08 5.89
C PHE A 184 -2.43 26.77 7.26
N VAL A 185 -2.27 25.99 8.33
CA VAL A 185 -2.12 26.48 9.71
C VAL A 185 -0.71 27.01 9.97
N TYR A 186 0.33 26.24 9.60
CA TYR A 186 1.72 26.53 9.98
C TYR A 186 2.55 27.20 8.89
N SER A 187 2.11 27.15 7.62
CA SER A 187 2.86 27.67 6.45
C SER A 187 4.24 27.04 6.24
N GLU A 188 4.51 25.93 6.91
CA GLU A 188 5.69 25.09 6.75
C GLU A 188 5.29 23.75 6.15
N SER A 189 6.07 23.29 5.17
CA SER A 189 5.88 21.97 4.57
C SER A 189 6.65 20.92 5.35
N VAL A 190 5.94 19.95 5.92
CA VAL A 190 6.54 18.75 6.51
C VAL A 190 6.83 17.69 5.44
N ASP A 191 7.80 16.81 5.70
CA ASP A 191 8.07 15.65 4.83
C ASP A 191 6.82 14.76 4.80
N ILE A 192 6.28 14.54 3.59
CA ILE A 192 5.00 13.85 3.39
C ILE A 192 5.03 12.41 3.89
N PHE A 193 6.17 11.72 3.79
CA PHE A 193 6.28 10.33 4.22
C PHE A 193 6.29 10.22 5.74
N ASN A 194 7.02 11.12 6.40
CA ASN A 194 6.97 11.24 7.85
C ASN A 194 5.57 11.61 8.35
N TYR A 195 4.88 12.49 7.62
CA TYR A 195 3.50 12.87 7.93
C TYR A 195 2.52 11.69 7.79
N ILE A 196 2.64 10.90 6.71
CA ILE A 196 1.87 9.67 6.53
C ILE A 196 2.17 8.68 7.66
N ASN A 197 3.43 8.50 8.04
CA ASN A 197 3.81 7.65 9.18
C ASN A 197 3.14 8.13 10.47
N LYS A 198 3.10 9.43 10.75
CA LYS A 198 2.43 10.03 11.93
C LYS A 198 0.93 9.71 11.93
N ILE A 199 0.25 9.86 10.78
CA ILE A 199 -1.18 9.52 10.64
C ILE A 199 -1.40 8.03 10.90
N VAL A 200 -0.65 7.17 10.21
CA VAL A 200 -0.86 5.71 10.27
C VAL A 200 -0.50 5.17 11.65
N GLN A 201 0.53 5.69 12.29
CA GLN A 201 0.88 5.37 13.67
C GLN A 201 -0.31 5.60 14.62
N LEU A 202 -0.98 6.76 14.52
CA LEU A 202 -2.15 7.09 15.33
C LEU A 202 -3.37 6.22 14.97
N SER A 203 -3.49 5.78 13.72
CA SER A 203 -4.60 4.95 13.26
C SER A 203 -4.33 3.43 13.32
N ASN A 204 -3.13 2.96 13.67
CA ASN A 204 -2.77 1.54 13.61
C ASN A 204 -3.67 0.62 14.45
N ILE A 205 -4.36 1.15 15.47
CA ILE A 205 -5.38 0.41 16.23
C ILE A 205 -6.52 -0.10 15.32
N ASN A 206 -6.73 0.54 14.17
CA ASN A 206 -7.74 0.20 13.19
C ASN A 206 -7.53 -1.20 12.59
N VAL A 207 -6.29 -1.70 12.56
CA VAL A 207 -5.99 -3.08 12.11
C VAL A 207 -6.78 -4.12 12.90
N PHE A 208 -7.01 -3.92 14.21
CA PHE A 208 -7.81 -4.83 15.01
C PHE A 208 -9.31 -4.75 14.66
N VAL A 209 -9.82 -3.54 14.41
CA VAL A 209 -11.20 -3.33 13.96
C VAL A 209 -11.42 -4.02 12.62
N VAL A 210 -10.50 -3.86 11.67
CA VAL A 210 -10.53 -4.52 10.36
C VAL A 210 -10.36 -6.04 10.50
N ALA A 211 -9.53 -6.54 11.41
CA ALA A 211 -9.40 -7.97 11.66
C ALA A 211 -10.69 -8.60 12.21
N ILE A 212 -11.38 -7.94 13.14
CA ILE A 212 -12.68 -8.40 13.67
C ILE A 212 -13.74 -8.34 12.57
N LEU A 213 -13.78 -7.25 11.79
CA LEU A 213 -14.66 -7.14 10.63
C LEU A 213 -14.41 -8.28 9.64
N ALA A 214 -13.14 -8.57 9.34
CA ALA A 214 -12.76 -9.64 8.45
C ALA A 214 -13.26 -10.99 8.95
N PHE A 215 -13.04 -11.29 10.23
CA PHE A 215 -13.57 -12.49 10.87
C PHE A 215 -15.10 -12.59 10.68
N LEU A 216 -15.85 -11.53 10.98
CA LEU A 216 -17.31 -11.54 10.82
C LEU A 216 -17.77 -11.75 9.38
N CYS A 217 -17.08 -11.15 8.40
CA CYS A 217 -17.37 -11.35 6.98
C CYS A 217 -17.13 -12.80 6.53
N PHE A 218 -16.09 -13.47 7.04
CA PHE A 218 -15.77 -14.85 6.69
C PHE A 218 -16.60 -15.90 7.44
N THR A 219 -17.21 -15.54 8.58
CA THR A 219 -18.06 -16.47 9.35
C THR A 219 -19.45 -16.66 8.72
N SER A 220 -20.12 -17.77 9.04
CA SER A 220 -21.50 -18.05 8.59
C SER A 220 -22.60 -17.41 9.45
N LEU A 221 -22.27 -16.45 10.32
CA LEU A 221 -23.22 -15.84 11.27
C LEU A 221 -24.22 -14.92 10.56
N LYS A 222 -25.50 -15.31 10.45
CA LYS A 222 -26.53 -14.53 9.75
C LYS A 222 -26.80 -13.16 10.38
N THR A 223 -26.63 -13.02 11.69
CA THR A 223 -26.87 -11.78 12.45
C THR A 223 -25.69 -10.80 12.42
N ALA A 224 -24.58 -11.14 11.76
CA ALA A 224 -23.37 -10.34 11.78
C ALA A 224 -23.42 -9.08 10.89
N THR A 225 -24.47 -8.87 10.08
CA THR A 225 -24.55 -7.71 9.17
C THR A 225 -24.48 -6.37 9.90
N MET A 226 -25.24 -6.21 10.98
CA MET A 226 -25.22 -4.99 11.79
C MET A 226 -23.85 -4.69 12.39
N PRO A 227 -23.20 -5.63 13.12
CA PRO A 227 -21.86 -5.37 13.65
C PRO A 227 -20.81 -5.13 12.55
N ILE A 228 -20.92 -5.76 11.37
CA ILE A 228 -20.03 -5.46 10.23
C ILE A 228 -20.15 -3.98 9.84
N VAL A 229 -21.38 -3.47 9.64
CA VAL A 229 -21.60 -2.06 9.27
C VAL A 229 -21.08 -1.11 10.35
N LEU A 230 -21.31 -1.42 11.62
CA LEU A 230 -20.80 -0.61 12.74
C LEU A 230 -19.27 -0.57 12.78
N LEU A 231 -18.60 -1.71 12.55
CA LEU A 231 -17.14 -1.77 12.50
C LEU A 231 -16.57 -1.03 11.28
N MET A 232 -17.24 -1.05 10.13
CA MET A 232 -16.84 -0.24 8.96
C MET A 232 -16.87 1.27 9.28
N ILE A 233 -17.95 1.72 9.92
CA ILE A 233 -18.13 3.12 10.31
C ILE A 233 -17.09 3.50 11.37
N LEU A 234 -16.93 2.68 12.41
CA LEU A 234 -15.93 2.89 13.46
C LEU A 234 -14.53 3.01 12.86
N SER A 235 -14.19 2.10 11.95
CA SER A 235 -12.89 2.09 11.27
C SER A 235 -12.62 3.39 10.51
N SER A 236 -13.63 3.88 9.78
CA SER A 236 -13.55 5.13 9.04
C SER A 236 -13.39 6.34 9.98
N ILE A 237 -14.12 6.37 11.10
CA ILE A 237 -14.05 7.45 12.09
C ILE A 237 -12.67 7.50 12.75
N LEU A 238 -12.12 6.35 13.15
CA LEU A 238 -10.80 6.28 13.80
C LEU A 238 -9.71 6.84 12.88
N TYR A 239 -9.75 6.50 11.59
CA TYR A 239 -8.80 7.01 10.61
C TYR A 239 -8.92 8.53 10.41
N VAL A 240 -10.16 9.04 10.31
CA VAL A 240 -10.43 10.48 10.17
C VAL A 240 -9.95 11.26 11.40
N ILE A 241 -10.16 10.73 12.61
CA ILE A 241 -9.73 11.35 13.86
C ILE A 241 -8.20 11.35 13.96
N ALA A 242 -7.54 10.23 13.63
CA ALA A 242 -6.08 10.14 13.65
C ALA A 242 -5.44 11.22 12.76
N ALA A 243 -5.94 11.38 11.53
CA ALA A 243 -5.47 12.42 10.62
C ALA A 243 -5.84 13.85 11.06
N ALA A 244 -6.94 14.05 11.79
CA ALA A 244 -7.24 15.36 12.38
C ALA A 244 -6.25 15.70 13.50
N PHE A 245 -5.86 14.71 14.31
CA PHE A 245 -4.94 14.90 15.43
C PHE A 245 -3.52 15.30 14.97
N THR A 246 -3.08 14.84 13.79
CA THR A 246 -1.78 15.23 13.23
C THR A 246 -1.71 16.67 12.75
N ILE A 247 -2.85 17.35 12.59
CA ILE A 247 -2.89 18.77 12.22
C ILE A 247 -2.36 19.63 13.37
N ARG A 248 -2.48 19.18 14.62
CA ARG A 248 -2.02 19.95 15.78
C ARG A 248 -0.53 19.73 16.02
N GLU A 249 0.19 20.83 16.20
CA GLU A 249 1.56 20.86 16.69
C GLU A 249 1.66 21.61 18.04
N ASP A 250 2.76 21.39 18.76
CA ASP A 250 3.00 21.98 20.09
C ASP A 250 3.48 23.43 20.05
N TYR A 251 3.77 23.95 18.86
CA TYR A 251 4.15 25.35 18.63
C TYR A 251 2.99 26.14 18.01
N ALA A 252 3.06 27.47 18.11
CA ALA A 252 2.02 28.35 17.57
C ALA A 252 2.10 28.43 16.04
N GLY A 253 0.95 28.21 15.38
CA GLY A 253 0.81 28.41 13.93
C GLY A 253 0.41 29.85 13.57
N ASN A 254 0.42 30.14 12.27
CA ASN A 254 -0.08 31.41 11.73
C ASN A 254 -1.60 31.55 11.88
N LYS A 255 -2.30 30.44 12.07
CA LYS A 255 -3.74 30.36 12.31
C LYS A 255 -4.02 29.39 13.45
N ASP A 256 -5.21 29.47 14.03
CA ASP A 256 -5.65 28.46 14.99
C ASP A 256 -5.86 27.10 14.29
N TYR A 257 -5.35 26.02 14.90
CA TYR A 257 -5.43 24.66 14.34
C TYR A 257 -6.89 24.22 14.12
N PHE A 258 -7.85 24.77 14.87
CA PHE A 258 -9.27 24.49 14.70
C PHE A 258 -9.76 24.84 13.29
N TYR A 259 -9.27 25.94 12.69
CA TYR A 259 -9.58 26.28 11.30
C TYR A 259 -8.96 25.28 10.32
N GLY A 260 -7.80 24.71 10.64
CA GLY A 260 -7.20 23.60 9.90
C GLY A 260 -8.11 22.37 9.91
N VAL A 261 -8.64 21.98 11.08
CA VAL A 261 -9.56 20.83 11.19
C VAL A 261 -10.83 21.06 10.38
N ILE A 262 -11.41 22.27 10.39
CA ILE A 262 -12.58 22.60 9.55
C ILE A 262 -12.24 22.44 8.06
N LEU A 263 -11.11 23.00 7.61
CA LEU A 263 -10.65 22.88 6.22
C LEU A 263 -10.45 21.42 5.83
N TYR A 264 -9.81 20.64 6.69
CA TYR A 264 -9.62 19.20 6.52
C TYR A 264 -10.95 18.47 6.30
N LEU A 265 -11.96 18.71 7.15
CA LEU A 265 -13.26 18.05 7.02
C LEU A 265 -13.99 18.44 5.73
N ILE A 266 -13.87 19.69 5.27
CA ILE A 266 -14.39 20.13 3.97
C ILE A 266 -13.72 19.37 2.84
N ILE A 267 -12.39 19.24 2.85
CA ILE A 267 -11.65 18.49 1.83
C ILE A 267 -12.07 17.03 1.84
N VAL A 268 -12.15 16.39 3.01
CA VAL A 268 -12.61 15.00 3.14
C VAL A 268 -14.04 14.83 2.59
N ALA A 269 -14.95 15.77 2.86
CA ALA A 269 -16.30 15.74 2.30
C ALA A 269 -16.31 15.81 0.76
N VAL A 270 -15.44 16.63 0.16
CA VAL A 270 -15.27 16.71 -1.29
C VAL A 270 -14.75 15.37 -1.85
N PHE A 271 -13.74 14.77 -1.21
CA PHE A 271 -13.24 13.45 -1.61
C PHE A 271 -14.30 12.35 -1.50
N ILE A 272 -15.13 12.37 -0.44
CA ILE A 272 -16.28 11.47 -0.29
C ILE A 272 -17.24 11.62 -1.46
N ALA A 273 -17.58 12.86 -1.84
CA ALA A 273 -18.49 13.12 -2.94
C ALA A 273 -17.92 12.61 -4.28
N ILE A 274 -16.64 12.86 -4.55
CA ILE A 274 -15.95 12.38 -5.76
C ILE A 274 -15.92 10.84 -5.79
N ALA A 275 -15.49 10.21 -4.69
CA ALA A 275 -15.42 8.77 -4.56
C ALA A 275 -16.80 8.11 -4.76
N TYR A 276 -17.86 8.71 -4.20
CA TYR A 276 -19.23 8.28 -4.42
C TYR A 276 -19.64 8.35 -5.90
N MET A 277 -19.33 9.44 -6.61
CA MET A 277 -19.68 9.57 -8.03
C MET A 277 -18.99 8.51 -8.89
N ILE A 278 -17.70 8.25 -8.63
CA ILE A 278 -16.92 7.22 -9.33
C ILE A 278 -17.52 5.84 -9.06
N PHE A 279 -17.70 5.50 -7.78
CA PHE A 279 -18.18 4.19 -7.38
C PHE A 279 -19.62 3.92 -7.83
N LYS A 280 -20.50 4.93 -7.76
CA LYS A 280 -21.86 4.86 -8.33
C LYS A 280 -21.81 4.46 -9.80
N GLY A 281 -20.98 5.13 -10.60
CA GLY A 281 -20.84 4.83 -12.03
C GLY A 281 -20.37 3.40 -12.29
N GLN A 282 -19.34 2.95 -11.56
CA GLN A 282 -18.82 1.59 -11.68
C GLN A 282 -19.84 0.54 -11.27
N LEU A 283 -20.53 0.73 -10.14
CA LEU A 283 -21.53 -0.20 -9.65
C LEU A 283 -22.70 -0.36 -10.63
N ILE A 284 -23.21 0.74 -11.20
CA ILE A 284 -24.26 0.69 -12.23
C ILE A 284 -23.78 -0.10 -13.44
N SER A 285 -22.57 0.19 -13.94
CA SER A 285 -21.97 -0.50 -15.09
C SER A 285 -21.84 -2.01 -14.84
N GLN A 286 -21.29 -2.41 -13.70
CA GLN A 286 -21.09 -3.82 -13.38
C GLN A 286 -22.40 -4.58 -13.20
N VAL A 287 -23.41 -3.99 -12.57
CA VAL A 287 -24.72 -4.65 -12.41
C VAL A 287 -25.42 -4.79 -13.77
N GLN A 288 -25.36 -3.77 -14.63
CA GLN A 288 -25.90 -3.84 -15.98
C GLN A 288 -25.19 -4.95 -16.80
N GLN A 289 -23.86 -5.05 -16.73
CA GLN A 289 -23.10 -6.08 -17.45
C GLN A 289 -23.35 -7.49 -16.91
N ALA A 290 -23.39 -7.65 -15.59
CA ALA A 290 -23.54 -8.96 -14.96
C ALA A 290 -24.97 -9.50 -15.09
N PHE A 291 -25.98 -8.65 -14.91
CA PHE A 291 -27.37 -9.07 -14.75
C PHE A 291 -28.34 -8.51 -15.80
N ASN A 292 -27.89 -7.62 -16.68
CA ASN A 292 -28.74 -6.90 -17.65
C ASN A 292 -29.88 -6.14 -16.96
N VAL A 293 -29.61 -5.59 -15.76
CA VAL A 293 -30.55 -4.81 -14.95
C VAL A 293 -30.02 -3.40 -14.76
N ASP A 294 -30.83 -2.42 -15.16
CA ASP A 294 -30.52 -1.02 -14.92
C ASP A 294 -30.96 -0.60 -13.51
N ILE A 295 -29.96 -0.30 -12.67
CA ILE A 295 -30.15 0.16 -11.29
C ILE A 295 -29.97 1.67 -11.12
N SER A 296 -29.76 2.43 -12.20
CA SER A 296 -29.51 3.88 -12.16
C SER A 296 -30.56 4.66 -11.35
N LYS A 297 -31.82 4.24 -11.43
CA LYS A 297 -32.96 4.80 -10.68
C LYS A 297 -32.79 4.79 -9.16
N TYR A 298 -32.02 3.84 -8.60
CA TYR A 298 -31.79 3.74 -7.16
C TYR A 298 -30.70 4.70 -6.65
N PHE A 299 -29.95 5.34 -7.55
CA PHE A 299 -28.85 6.25 -7.20
C PHE A 299 -29.14 7.72 -7.57
N ASN A 300 -30.27 8.00 -8.22
CA ASN A 300 -30.68 9.35 -8.56
C ASN A 300 -31.59 9.90 -7.45
N PHE A 301 -30.97 10.32 -6.35
CA PHE A 301 -31.67 11.09 -5.32
C PHE A 301 -31.93 12.51 -5.86
N GLY A 302 -33.20 12.89 -6.03
CA GLY A 302 -33.60 14.27 -6.34
C GLY A 302 -33.97 14.57 -7.79
N VAL A 303 -33.90 13.60 -8.71
CA VAL A 303 -34.53 13.73 -10.04
C VAL A 303 -35.89 13.05 -9.97
N THR A 304 -36.87 13.77 -9.41
CA THR A 304 -38.28 13.38 -9.50
C THR A 304 -38.61 13.19 -10.97
N ASN A 305 -39.22 12.05 -11.30
CA ASN A 305 -39.71 11.71 -12.64
C ASN A 305 -40.32 12.91 -13.37
N GLN A 306 -39.56 13.60 -14.22
CA GLN A 306 -40.14 14.33 -15.35
C GLN A 306 -40.30 13.31 -16.46
N GLN A 307 -41.38 12.54 -16.36
CA GLN A 307 -41.99 11.96 -17.55
C GLN A 307 -42.59 13.13 -18.35
N ILE A 308 -42.05 13.36 -19.54
CA ILE A 308 -42.78 13.93 -20.68
C ILE A 308 -42.86 12.82 -21.71
#